data_AF-A0A1J4LYB4-F1
#
_entry.id   AF-A0A1J4LYB4-F1
#
_cell.length_a   1.000
_cell.length_b   1.000
_cell.length_c   1.000
_cell.angle_alpha   90.00
_cell.angle_beta   90.00
_cell.angle_gamma   90.00
#
_symmetry.space_group_name_H-M   'P 1'
#
loop_
_entity.id
_entity.type
_entity.pdbx_description
1 polymer ?
#
loop_
_entity_poly.entity_id
_entity_poly.type
_entity_poly.pdbx_seq_one_letter_code
_entity_poly.pdbx_strand_id
1 'polypeptide(L)'
;MDLDLVLGVIVIGFVHGVLPDHGWPIAATYGLNHSRTWLYGTLGGLILGLGHLFSSVVLVLAYFWFSRFASFAEGPWLRYVAGTMLILLGIHEYRHGGHGHSHGHGHGHDHGHEHGHDHDHQQEHTHKHGNGHGSEHEHDHNTAEINEDEVSNSGLLSNLRTKLFGGDGDGHRHLDESDADRGLFALGATALLLGFAHEEPIQILAICVGTAYCLELMLLYSLAVIIAILVPTLLLIAGYERHRETVERYTPYLPLVTAVVLVGMGLAFIGGIF
;
A
#
# COMPACT_ATOMS: atom_id res chain seq x y z
N MET A 1 38.78 -2.91 -9.27
CA MET A 1 37.94 -2.00 -8.47
C MET A 1 38.70 -1.61 -7.23
N ASP A 2 38.76 -0.32 -6.93
CA ASP A 2 39.38 0.19 -5.72
C ASP A 2 38.53 -0.19 -4.49
N LEU A 3 39.20 -0.59 -3.40
CA LEU A 3 38.54 -1.16 -2.23
C LEU A 3 37.69 -0.14 -1.48
N ASP A 4 38.14 1.11 -1.44
CA ASP A 4 37.46 2.27 -0.89
C ASP A 4 36.15 2.58 -1.62
N LEU A 5 36.13 2.49 -2.95
CA LEU A 5 34.93 2.64 -3.76
C LEU A 5 33.91 1.53 -3.44
N VAL A 6 34.36 0.27 -3.41
CA VAL A 6 33.49 -0.87 -3.08
C VAL A 6 32.91 -0.73 -1.68
N LEU A 7 33.74 -0.36 -0.69
CA LEU A 7 33.30 -0.13 0.67
C LEU A 7 32.27 1.02 0.74
N GLY A 8 32.53 2.13 0.04
CA GLY A 8 31.62 3.27 -0.02
C GLY A 8 30.26 2.89 -0.59
N VAL A 9 30.22 2.12 -1.69
CA VAL A 9 28.99 1.64 -2.30
C VAL A 9 28.21 0.71 -1.37
N ILE A 10 28.90 -0.20 -0.69
CA ILE A 10 28.27 -1.11 0.29
C ILE A 10 27.67 -0.32 1.45
N VAL A 11 28.41 0.65 2.00
CA VAL A 11 27.93 1.47 3.12
C VAL A 11 26.74 2.31 2.71
N ILE A 12 26.78 2.98 1.56
CA ILE A 12 25.67 3.80 1.07
C ILE A 12 24.45 2.92 0.81
N GLY A 13 24.61 1.80 0.10
CA GLY A 13 23.50 0.87 -0.15
C GLY A 13 22.93 0.26 1.12
N PHE A 14 23.77 -0.02 2.12
CA PHE A 14 23.30 -0.51 3.42
C PHE A 14 22.53 0.56 4.19
N VAL A 15 23.07 1.79 4.28
CA VAL A 15 22.41 2.91 4.96
C VAL A 15 21.06 3.19 4.32
N HIS A 16 21.04 3.31 2.99
CA HIS A 16 19.82 3.47 2.20
C HIS A 16 18.82 2.35 2.50
N GLY A 17 19.23 1.08 2.41
CA GLY A 17 18.40 -0.08 2.69
C GLY A 17 17.76 -0.15 4.09
N VAL A 18 18.44 0.37 5.11
CA VAL A 18 17.99 0.35 6.52
C VAL A 18 17.00 1.47 6.83
N LEU A 19 17.00 2.56 6.06
CA LEU A 19 16.11 3.68 6.33
C LEU A 19 14.63 3.22 6.28
N PRO A 20 13.77 3.76 7.17
CA PRO A 20 12.39 3.32 7.34
C PRO A 20 11.47 3.69 6.16
N ASP A 21 11.97 4.46 5.20
CA ASP A 21 11.33 4.72 3.91
C ASP A 21 11.38 3.49 2.99
N HIS A 22 12.07 2.41 3.37
CA HIS A 22 12.10 1.16 2.61
C HIS A 22 11.27 0.07 3.26
N GLY A 23 10.67 -0.79 2.44
CA GLY A 23 9.56 -1.66 2.84
C GLY A 23 9.89 -2.78 3.83
N TRP A 24 11.04 -2.76 4.52
CA TRP A 24 11.39 -3.73 5.55
C TRP A 24 10.37 -3.81 6.70
N PRO A 25 9.72 -2.72 7.20
CA PRO A 25 8.66 -2.85 8.20
C PRO A 25 7.43 -3.54 7.61
N ILE A 26 7.13 -3.26 6.33
CA ILE A 26 6.01 -3.86 5.61
C ILE A 26 6.25 -5.36 5.44
N ALA A 27 7.45 -5.78 5.01
CA ALA A 27 7.82 -7.19 4.94
C ALA A 27 7.75 -7.88 6.31
N ALA A 28 8.17 -7.19 7.37
CA ALA A 28 8.10 -7.72 8.73
C ALA A 28 6.64 -7.93 9.18
N THR A 29 5.77 -6.95 8.96
CA THR A 29 4.33 -7.08 9.26
C THR A 29 3.65 -8.15 8.42
N TYR A 30 4.02 -8.27 7.14
CA TYR A 30 3.55 -9.32 6.25
C TYR A 30 3.93 -10.71 6.80
N GLY A 31 5.18 -10.87 7.27
CA GLY A 31 5.62 -12.07 7.97
C GLY A 31 4.80 -12.36 9.22
N LEU A 32 4.65 -11.37 10.11
CA LEU A 32 3.92 -11.47 11.39
C LEU A 32 2.44 -11.84 11.25
N ASN A 33 1.81 -11.53 10.13
CA ASN A 33 0.42 -11.89 9.86
C ASN A 33 0.23 -13.31 9.30
N HIS A 34 1.29 -14.08 9.09
CA HIS A 34 1.22 -15.44 8.54
C HIS A 34 1.69 -16.50 9.53
N SER A 35 1.19 -17.73 9.36
CA SER A 35 1.52 -18.88 10.23
C SER A 35 3.00 -19.27 10.20
N ARG A 36 3.72 -18.97 9.10
CA ARG A 36 5.17 -19.20 8.95
C ARG A 36 5.91 -17.86 8.92
N THR A 37 5.97 -17.18 10.06
CA THR A 37 6.49 -15.81 10.19
C THR A 37 7.79 -15.55 9.44
N TRP A 38 8.77 -16.41 9.67
CA TRP A 38 10.11 -16.30 9.11
C TRP A 38 10.14 -16.49 7.59
N LEU A 39 9.34 -17.42 7.07
CA LEU A 39 9.27 -17.69 5.64
C LEU A 39 8.60 -16.53 4.92
N TYR A 40 7.46 -16.05 5.40
CA TYR A 40 6.76 -14.95 4.74
C TYR A 40 7.50 -13.61 4.91
N GLY A 41 8.17 -13.39 6.04
CA GLY A 41 9.04 -12.23 6.22
C GLY A 41 10.26 -12.22 5.30
N THR A 42 10.96 -13.36 5.17
CA THR A 42 12.08 -13.49 4.20
C THR A 42 11.60 -13.35 2.76
N LEU A 43 10.48 -13.98 2.41
CA LEU A 43 9.91 -13.94 1.06
C LEU A 43 9.44 -12.52 0.69
N GLY A 44 8.75 -11.84 1.61
CA GLY A 44 8.38 -10.43 1.45
C GLY A 44 9.62 -9.54 1.28
N GLY A 45 10.62 -9.67 2.17
CA GLY A 45 11.86 -8.90 2.07
C GLY A 45 12.63 -9.15 0.78
N LEU A 46 12.70 -10.40 0.31
CA LEU A 46 13.31 -10.76 -0.97
C LEU A 46 12.56 -10.19 -2.15
N ILE A 47 11.23 -10.23 -2.15
CA ILE A 47 10.42 -9.67 -3.25
C ILE A 47 10.58 -8.17 -3.33
N LEU A 48 10.61 -7.47 -2.19
CA LEU A 48 10.88 -6.04 -2.16
C LEU A 48 12.30 -5.74 -2.68
N GLY A 49 13.32 -6.41 -2.15
CA GLY A 49 14.71 -6.16 -2.54
C GLY A 49 15.02 -6.54 -4.00
N LEU A 50 14.49 -7.67 -4.49
CA LEU A 50 14.65 -8.09 -5.89
C LEU A 50 13.81 -7.24 -6.84
N GLY A 51 12.60 -6.85 -6.44
CA GLY A 51 11.77 -5.92 -7.19
C GLY A 51 12.49 -4.58 -7.40
N HIS A 52 13.15 -4.11 -6.35
CA HIS A 52 13.98 -2.90 -6.39
C HIS A 52 15.17 -3.05 -7.36
N LEU A 53 15.99 -4.09 -7.19
CA LEU A 53 17.10 -4.43 -8.10
C LEU A 53 16.62 -4.49 -9.56
N PHE A 54 15.53 -5.19 -9.82
CA PHE A 54 14.99 -5.33 -11.17
C PHE A 54 14.57 -3.98 -11.74
N SER A 55 13.82 -3.17 -10.98
CA SER A 55 13.39 -1.84 -11.43
C SER A 55 14.57 -0.92 -11.75
N SER A 56 15.61 -0.91 -10.90
CA SER A 56 16.80 -0.08 -11.07
C SER A 56 17.65 -0.52 -12.27
N VAL A 57 17.80 -1.84 -12.48
CA VAL A 57 18.47 -2.37 -13.69
C VAL A 57 17.72 -1.99 -14.96
N VAL A 58 16.39 -2.18 -15.00
CA VAL A 58 15.58 -1.82 -16.16
C VAL A 58 15.72 -0.33 -16.48
N LEU A 59 15.70 0.53 -15.47
CA LEU A 59 15.80 1.97 -15.68
C LEU A 59 17.18 2.41 -16.17
N VAL A 60 18.27 1.84 -15.65
CA VAL A 60 19.62 2.14 -16.16
C VAL A 60 19.80 1.64 -17.59
N LEU A 61 19.28 0.45 -17.93
CA LEU A 61 19.26 -0.02 -19.30
C LEU A 61 18.45 0.91 -20.21
N ALA A 62 17.29 1.36 -19.76
CA ALA A 62 16.47 2.33 -20.48
C ALA A 62 17.20 3.68 -20.65
N TYR A 63 17.92 4.15 -19.62
CA TYR A 63 18.76 5.35 -19.70
C TYR A 63 19.85 5.20 -20.75
N PHE A 64 20.63 4.11 -20.74
CA PHE A 64 21.68 3.90 -21.74
C PHE A 64 21.12 3.72 -23.15
N TRP A 65 19.97 3.03 -23.27
CA TRP A 65 19.24 2.90 -24.53
C TRP A 65 18.82 4.26 -25.07
N PHE A 66 18.15 5.08 -24.24
CA PHE A 66 17.73 6.42 -24.60
C PHE A 66 18.93 7.32 -24.89
N SER A 67 20.00 7.24 -24.09
CA SER A 67 21.22 8.04 -24.25
C SER A 67 21.93 7.80 -25.59
N ARG A 68 21.82 6.59 -26.15
CA ARG A 68 22.33 6.32 -27.52
C ARG A 68 21.67 7.20 -28.57
N PHE A 69 20.37 7.49 -28.38
CA PHE A 69 19.60 8.42 -29.22
C PHE A 69 19.62 9.85 -28.68
N ALA A 70 19.97 10.06 -27.42
CA ALA A 70 20.04 11.39 -26.82
C ALA A 70 21.13 12.25 -27.47
N SER A 71 22.19 11.65 -28.01
CA SER A 71 23.17 12.39 -28.85
C SER A 71 22.52 13.07 -30.08
N PHE A 72 21.42 12.53 -30.61
CA PHE A 72 20.59 13.15 -31.64
C PHE A 72 19.60 14.17 -31.04
N ALA A 73 19.17 13.94 -29.81
CA ALA A 73 18.24 14.76 -29.03
C ALA A 73 18.88 16.00 -28.39
N GLU A 74 20.19 15.99 -28.11
CA GLU A 74 20.95 17.10 -27.55
C GLU A 74 21.35 18.14 -28.60
N GLY A 75 20.92 17.94 -29.85
CA GLY A 75 21.07 18.93 -30.90
C GLY A 75 20.42 20.28 -30.49
N PRO A 76 21.00 21.44 -30.88
CA PRO A 76 20.49 22.76 -30.48
C PRO A 76 19.01 23.01 -30.79
N TRP A 77 18.42 22.22 -31.70
CA TRP A 77 17.02 22.26 -32.13
C TRP A 77 16.04 21.81 -31.05
N LEU A 78 16.43 20.86 -30.19
CA LEU A 78 15.48 20.21 -29.28
C LEU A 78 15.07 21.11 -28.12
N ARG A 79 15.96 22.03 -27.70
CA ARG A 79 15.62 23.11 -26.75
C ARG A 79 14.44 23.95 -27.25
N TYR A 80 14.43 24.27 -28.54
CA TYR A 80 13.34 25.07 -29.13
C TYR A 80 12.05 24.25 -29.24
N VAL A 81 12.14 22.96 -29.60
CA VAL A 81 10.98 22.07 -29.68
C VAL A 81 10.35 21.83 -28.30
N ALA A 82 11.16 21.43 -27.30
CA ALA A 82 10.70 21.21 -25.93
C ALA A 82 10.12 22.48 -25.30
N GLY A 83 10.80 23.63 -25.48
CA GLY A 83 10.29 24.92 -25.01
C GLY A 83 8.96 25.32 -25.66
N THR A 84 8.83 25.11 -26.98
CA THR A 84 7.57 25.37 -27.70
C THR A 84 6.45 24.47 -27.21
N MET A 85 6.74 23.18 -26.99
CA MET A 85 5.75 22.21 -26.52
C MET A 85 5.27 22.52 -25.10
N LEU A 86 6.16 22.94 -24.20
CA LEU A 86 5.80 23.43 -22.86
C LEU A 86 4.94 24.71 -22.92
N ILE A 87 5.27 25.65 -23.79
CA ILE A 87 4.46 26.85 -24.01
C ILE A 87 3.05 26.46 -24.51
N LEU A 88 2.96 25.55 -25.47
CA LEU A 88 1.68 25.06 -26.00
C LEU A 88 0.87 24.33 -24.92
N LEU A 89 1.51 23.52 -24.08
CA LEU A 89 0.85 22.83 -22.98
C LEU A 89 0.33 23.82 -21.92
N GLY A 90 1.12 24.84 -21.58
CA GLY A 90 0.70 25.92 -20.69
C GLY A 90 -0.48 26.71 -21.27
N ILE A 91 -0.48 26.99 -22.57
CA ILE A 91 -1.62 27.63 -23.27
C ILE A 91 -2.85 26.70 -23.28
N HIS A 92 -2.64 25.40 -23.50
CA HIS A 92 -3.72 24.41 -23.50
C HIS A 92 -4.38 24.34 -22.12
N GLU A 93 -3.59 24.23 -21.05
CA GLU A 93 -4.07 24.22 -19.67
C GLU A 93 -4.76 25.55 -19.31
N TYR A 94 -4.18 26.69 -19.69
CA TYR A 94 -4.81 28.00 -19.48
C TYR A 94 -6.18 28.13 -20.19
N ARG A 95 -6.34 27.47 -21.34
CA ARG A 95 -7.58 27.51 -22.14
C ARG A 95 -8.61 26.44 -21.75
N HIS A 96 -8.18 25.28 -21.27
CA HIS A 96 -9.05 24.12 -21.04
C HIS A 96 -9.13 23.67 -19.58
N GLY A 97 -8.20 24.07 -18.71
CA GLY A 97 -8.17 23.75 -17.27
C GLY A 97 -9.14 24.57 -16.41
N GLY A 98 -10.01 25.37 -17.05
CA GLY A 98 -10.95 26.29 -16.40
C GLY A 98 -12.41 25.96 -16.68
N HIS A 99 -12.85 24.71 -16.54
CA HIS A 99 -14.26 24.35 -16.60
C HIS A 99 -14.71 23.65 -15.32
N GLY A 100 -15.29 24.46 -14.42
CA GLY A 100 -16.05 23.99 -13.28
C GLY A 100 -17.30 23.26 -13.74
N HIS A 101 -17.45 22.01 -13.31
CA HIS A 101 -18.72 21.32 -13.33
C HIS A 101 -19.44 21.61 -12.00
N SER A 102 -20.32 22.60 -12.03
CA SER A 102 -21.31 22.83 -10.97
C SER A 102 -22.31 21.66 -10.95
N HIS A 103 -22.41 21.01 -9.80
CA HIS A 103 -23.44 20.00 -9.50
C HIS A 103 -24.84 20.62 -9.60
N GLY A 104 -25.67 20.10 -10.51
CA GLY A 104 -27.11 20.31 -10.50
C GLY A 104 -27.82 19.04 -10.03
N HIS A 105 -28.11 18.94 -8.73
CA HIS A 105 -29.01 17.93 -8.18
C HIS A 105 -30.46 18.34 -8.46
N GLY A 106 -31.17 17.58 -9.30
CA GLY A 106 -32.62 17.65 -9.44
C GLY A 106 -33.25 16.34 -8.97
N HIS A 107 -33.59 16.26 -7.68
CA HIS A 107 -34.45 15.19 -7.15
C HIS A 107 -35.89 15.68 -7.11
N GLY A 108 -36.74 15.10 -7.95
CA GLY A 108 -38.20 15.13 -7.81
C GLY A 108 -38.68 13.70 -7.62
N HIS A 109 -38.95 13.31 -6.37
CA HIS A 109 -39.69 12.09 -6.05
C HIS A 109 -41.00 12.50 -5.42
N ASP A 110 -42.08 12.23 -6.14
CA ASP A 110 -43.47 12.31 -5.67
C ASP A 110 -43.81 10.93 -5.09
N HIS A 111 -44.20 10.86 -3.81
CA HIS A 111 -44.63 9.64 -3.14
C HIS A 111 -46.12 9.77 -2.79
N GLY A 112 -46.97 9.15 -3.61
CA GLY A 112 -48.36 8.87 -3.27
C GLY A 112 -48.45 7.55 -2.51
N HIS A 113 -48.89 7.61 -1.25
CA HIS A 113 -49.28 6.45 -0.43
C HIS A 113 -50.76 6.12 -0.69
N GLU A 114 -51.06 4.85 -0.95
CA GLU A 114 -52.39 4.29 -0.63
C GLU A 114 -52.22 2.92 0.04
N HIS A 115 -52.67 2.84 1.29
CA HIS A 115 -52.87 1.61 2.04
C HIS A 115 -54.30 1.13 1.84
N GLY A 116 -54.47 -0.11 1.39
CA GLY A 116 -55.75 -0.82 1.39
C GLY A 116 -55.56 -2.21 1.98
N HIS A 117 -55.86 -2.35 3.28
CA HIS A 117 -56.05 -3.64 3.92
C HIS A 117 -57.51 -4.06 3.74
N ASP A 118 -57.75 -5.27 3.27
CA ASP A 118 -59.00 -5.99 3.51
C ASP A 118 -58.68 -7.40 3.97
N HIS A 119 -59.18 -7.74 5.16
CA HIS A 119 -59.19 -9.07 5.73
C HIS A 119 -60.57 -9.68 5.45
N ASP A 120 -60.62 -10.87 4.87
CA ASP A 120 -61.80 -11.73 4.95
C ASP A 120 -61.40 -13.10 5.53
N HIS A 121 -62.10 -13.47 6.60
CA HIS A 121 -61.98 -14.74 7.29
C HIS A 121 -63.14 -15.63 6.87
N GLN A 122 -62.86 -16.78 6.27
CA GLN A 122 -63.79 -17.91 6.32
C GLN A 122 -63.06 -19.16 6.78
N GLN A 123 -63.55 -19.70 7.91
CA GLN A 123 -63.22 -21.02 8.43
C GLN A 123 -63.95 -22.07 7.60
N GLU A 124 -63.32 -23.24 7.36
CA GLU A 124 -63.97 -24.56 7.46
C GLU A 124 -62.92 -25.70 7.54
N HIS A 125 -63.06 -26.51 8.60
CA HIS A 125 -62.62 -27.88 8.98
C HIS A 125 -61.59 -28.68 8.11
N THR A 126 -60.74 -29.61 8.59
CA THR A 126 -60.94 -30.81 9.45
C THR A 126 -59.58 -31.47 9.86
N HIS A 127 -59.62 -32.41 10.82
CA HIS A 127 -58.57 -33.08 11.63
C HIS A 127 -57.52 -34.01 10.97
N LYS A 128 -56.33 -34.19 11.60
CA LYS A 128 -55.87 -35.44 12.31
C LYS A 128 -54.42 -35.39 12.84
N HIS A 129 -54.16 -36.20 13.87
CA HIS A 129 -53.04 -36.21 14.84
C HIS A 129 -51.72 -36.89 14.38
N GLY A 130 -50.61 -36.53 15.05
CA GLY A 130 -49.39 -37.35 15.17
C GLY A 130 -48.33 -36.76 16.12
N ASN A 131 -48.05 -37.45 17.22
CA ASN A 131 -47.20 -37.11 18.37
C ASN A 131 -45.75 -36.62 18.10
N GLY A 132 -45.21 -35.80 19.01
CA GLY A 132 -43.76 -35.64 19.18
C GLY A 132 -43.35 -34.58 20.21
N HIS A 133 -43.12 -35.03 21.44
CA HIS A 133 -42.61 -34.37 22.66
C HIS A 133 -41.81 -33.06 22.54
N GLY A 134 -42.13 -32.15 23.47
CA GLY A 134 -41.46 -30.88 23.67
C GLY A 134 -40.13 -30.96 24.42
N SER A 135 -39.36 -29.90 24.23
CA SER A 135 -38.34 -29.41 25.14
C SER A 135 -38.40 -27.89 25.08
N GLU A 136 -38.86 -27.30 26.17
CA GLU A 136 -38.76 -25.87 26.47
C GLU A 136 -37.28 -25.54 26.72
N HIS A 137 -36.75 -24.55 26.01
CA HIS A 137 -35.59 -23.79 26.47
C HIS A 137 -35.87 -22.31 26.21
N GLU A 138 -36.29 -21.68 27.30
CA GLU A 138 -36.44 -20.25 27.49
C GLU A 138 -35.05 -19.65 27.71
N HIS A 139 -34.63 -18.74 26.82
CA HIS A 139 -33.54 -17.81 27.07
C HIS A 139 -34.04 -16.40 26.81
N ASP A 140 -34.35 -15.73 27.91
CA ASP A 140 -34.52 -14.29 28.04
C ASP A 140 -33.18 -13.60 27.82
N HIS A 141 -33.10 -12.76 26.78
CA HIS A 141 -32.15 -11.66 26.70
C HIS A 141 -32.88 -10.41 26.22
N ASN A 142 -33.52 -9.73 27.17
CA ASN A 142 -33.83 -8.31 27.08
C ASN A 142 -32.54 -7.47 27.09
N THR A 143 -32.16 -6.90 25.95
CA THR A 143 -31.39 -5.65 25.87
C THR A 143 -31.74 -4.90 24.59
N ALA A 144 -32.62 -3.92 24.74
CA ALA A 144 -32.70 -2.64 24.02
C ALA A 144 -32.12 -2.60 22.59
N GLU A 145 -32.99 -2.89 21.63
CA GLU A 145 -32.84 -2.60 20.21
C GLU A 145 -33.11 -1.11 19.98
N ILE A 146 -32.05 -0.32 19.78
CA ILE A 146 -32.14 1.02 19.21
C ILE A 146 -32.20 0.80 17.69
N ASN A 147 -33.40 0.88 17.13
CA ASN A 147 -33.61 0.99 15.70
C ASN A 147 -33.27 2.43 15.28
N GLU A 148 -32.16 2.60 14.55
CA GLU A 148 -31.96 3.74 13.66
C GLU A 148 -31.71 3.21 12.25
N ASP A 149 -32.64 3.55 11.37
CA ASP A 149 -32.78 3.06 10.00
C ASP A 149 -31.56 3.37 9.13
N GLU A 150 -31.10 2.32 8.45
CA GLU A 150 -30.10 2.33 7.41
C GLU A 150 -30.70 2.90 6.10
N VAL A 151 -30.15 4.01 5.60
CA VAL A 151 -30.31 4.41 4.19
C VAL A 151 -28.98 4.28 3.46
N SER A 152 -28.95 3.22 2.66
CA SER A 152 -27.93 2.78 1.71
C SER A 152 -27.40 3.89 0.80
N ASN A 153 -26.09 4.11 0.85
CA ASN A 153 -25.33 4.60 -0.31
C ASN A 153 -23.91 4.02 -0.37
N SER A 154 -23.73 2.80 0.16
CA SER A 154 -22.41 2.20 0.38
C SER A 154 -22.04 1.11 -0.62
N GLY A 155 -22.83 0.86 -1.68
CA GLY A 155 -22.56 -0.24 -2.61
C GLY A 155 -21.38 -0.01 -3.56
N LEU A 156 -21.13 1.24 -3.97
CA LEU A 156 -20.14 1.52 -5.02
C LEU A 156 -18.75 1.84 -4.44
N LEU A 157 -18.72 2.58 -3.33
CA LEU A 157 -17.48 2.88 -2.61
C LEU A 157 -16.97 1.68 -1.79
N SER A 158 -17.85 0.82 -1.27
CA SER A 158 -17.41 -0.42 -0.62
C SER A 158 -16.80 -1.39 -1.64
N ASN A 159 -17.37 -1.50 -2.84
CA ASN A 159 -16.83 -2.36 -3.90
C ASN A 159 -15.47 -1.86 -4.43
N LEU A 160 -15.26 -0.54 -4.51
CA LEU A 160 -13.96 0.00 -4.90
C LEU A 160 -12.92 -0.17 -3.78
N ARG A 161 -13.33 0.06 -2.52
CA ARG A 161 -12.47 -0.09 -1.33
C ARG A 161 -12.11 -1.56 -1.06
N THR A 162 -13.03 -2.49 -1.25
CA THR A 162 -12.77 -3.94 -1.10
C THR A 162 -11.87 -4.48 -2.22
N LYS A 163 -11.93 -3.89 -3.42
CA LYS A 163 -11.06 -4.28 -4.54
C LYS A 163 -9.64 -3.69 -4.45
N LEU A 164 -9.47 -2.58 -3.73
CA LEU A 164 -8.18 -1.90 -3.53
C LEU A 164 -7.51 -2.21 -2.17
N PHE A 165 -8.28 -2.45 -1.12
CA PHE A 165 -7.80 -2.56 0.28
C PHE A 165 -8.47 -3.70 1.06
N GLY A 166 -8.90 -4.77 0.38
CA GLY A 166 -9.57 -5.95 0.92
C GLY A 166 -9.63 -6.09 2.44
N GLY A 167 -10.74 -5.66 3.05
CA GLY A 167 -10.98 -5.80 4.48
C GLY A 167 -12.33 -5.24 4.92
N ASP A 168 -13.29 -6.15 5.13
CA ASP A 168 -14.30 -6.20 6.21
C ASP A 168 -15.21 -7.43 5.91
N GLY A 169 -15.81 -8.15 6.83
CA GLY A 169 -15.88 -8.13 8.28
C GLY A 169 -16.97 -9.15 8.65
N ASP A 170 -16.66 -10.07 9.55
CA ASP A 170 -17.50 -11.10 10.17
C ASP A 170 -17.79 -12.43 9.41
N GLY A 171 -17.61 -13.54 10.15
CA GLY A 171 -17.77 -14.93 9.73
C GLY A 171 -16.46 -15.62 9.32
N HIS A 172 -15.91 -16.46 10.21
CA HIS A 172 -14.67 -17.26 10.09
C HIS A 172 -14.22 -17.55 8.64
N ARG A 173 -13.42 -16.63 8.08
CA ARG A 173 -12.75 -16.84 6.79
C ARG A 173 -11.57 -17.76 7.03
N HIS A 174 -11.66 -18.97 6.47
CA HIS A 174 -10.46 -19.74 6.17
C HIS A 174 -9.63 -18.90 5.19
N LEU A 175 -8.51 -18.37 5.67
CA LEU A 175 -7.54 -17.66 4.83
C LEU A 175 -7.07 -18.66 3.77
N ASP A 176 -7.56 -18.46 2.56
CA ASP A 176 -7.19 -19.27 1.41
C ASP A 176 -5.84 -18.81 0.86
N GLU A 177 -5.11 -19.72 0.23
CA GLU A 177 -3.77 -19.46 -0.33
C GLU A 177 -3.80 -18.30 -1.36
N SER A 178 -4.95 -18.10 -2.01
CA SER A 178 -5.17 -17.04 -3.00
C SER A 178 -5.18 -15.60 -2.44
N ASP A 179 -5.47 -15.40 -1.15
CA ASP A 179 -5.42 -14.08 -0.51
C ASP A 179 -3.98 -13.68 -0.15
N ALA A 180 -3.14 -14.65 0.23
CA ALA A 180 -1.71 -14.46 0.46
C ALA A 180 -0.97 -14.07 -0.83
N ASP A 181 -1.31 -14.74 -1.94
CA ASP A 181 -0.75 -14.44 -3.26
C ASP A 181 -1.10 -13.03 -3.75
N ARG A 182 -2.31 -12.55 -3.45
CA ARG A 182 -2.74 -11.17 -3.75
C ARG A 182 -2.00 -10.14 -2.93
N GLY A 183 -1.82 -10.39 -1.63
CA GLY A 183 -1.00 -9.52 -0.76
C GLY A 183 0.44 -9.44 -1.26
N LEU A 184 1.02 -10.58 -1.64
CA LEU A 184 2.37 -10.66 -2.17
C LEU A 184 2.54 -9.94 -3.52
N PHE A 185 1.57 -10.11 -4.43
CA PHE A 185 1.55 -9.41 -5.70
C PHE A 185 1.41 -7.89 -5.50
N ALA A 186 0.55 -7.45 -4.58
CA ALA A 186 0.39 -6.05 -4.25
C ALA A 186 1.67 -5.45 -3.65
N LEU A 187 2.37 -6.18 -2.78
CA LEU A 187 3.67 -5.78 -2.24
C LEU A 187 4.73 -5.68 -3.35
N GLY A 188 4.82 -6.67 -4.24
CA GLY A 188 5.75 -6.65 -5.37
C GLY A 188 5.46 -5.52 -6.37
N ALA A 189 4.19 -5.27 -6.69
CA ALA A 189 3.79 -4.19 -7.58
C ALA A 189 4.06 -2.81 -6.96
N THR A 190 3.80 -2.65 -5.66
CA THR A 190 4.10 -1.41 -4.92
C THR A 190 5.60 -1.18 -4.87
N ALA A 191 6.41 -2.21 -4.60
CA ALA A 191 7.86 -2.11 -4.59
C ALA A 191 8.44 -1.70 -5.96
N LEU A 192 7.89 -2.27 -7.04
CA LEU A 192 8.30 -1.93 -8.40
C LEU A 192 7.97 -0.46 -8.71
N LEU A 193 6.77 0.00 -8.37
CA LEU A 193 6.38 1.40 -8.53
C LEU A 193 7.22 2.34 -7.66
N LEU A 194 7.48 1.96 -6.41
CA LEU A 194 8.32 2.74 -5.49
C LEU A 194 9.77 2.81 -5.98
N GLY A 195 10.28 1.74 -6.60
CA GLY A 195 11.62 1.68 -7.18
C GLY A 195 11.82 2.64 -8.35
N PHE A 196 10.77 2.94 -9.11
CA PHE A 196 10.81 4.01 -10.12
C PHE A 196 10.65 5.42 -9.52
N ALA A 197 9.98 5.54 -8.38
CA ALA A 197 9.68 6.82 -7.74
C ALA A 197 10.78 7.32 -6.80
N HIS A 198 11.65 6.43 -6.31
CA HIS A 198 12.77 6.79 -5.43
C HIS A 198 13.97 7.32 -6.21
N GLU A 199 14.81 8.13 -5.55
CA GLU A 199 16.02 8.76 -6.13
C GLU A 199 17.18 7.77 -6.43
N GLU A 200 16.94 6.48 -6.21
CA GLU A 200 17.82 5.34 -6.52
C GLU A 200 18.55 5.40 -7.88
N PRO A 201 17.87 5.73 -9.00
CA PRO A 201 18.48 5.69 -10.32
C PRO A 201 19.55 6.78 -10.48
N ILE A 202 19.40 7.89 -9.76
CA ILE A 202 20.32 9.03 -9.79
C ILE A 202 21.62 8.66 -9.07
N GLN A 203 21.52 7.99 -7.92
CA GLN A 203 22.70 7.51 -7.17
C GLN A 203 23.46 6.45 -7.97
N ILE A 204 22.76 5.49 -8.56
CA ILE A 204 23.37 4.45 -9.41
C ILE A 204 23.99 5.07 -10.66
N LEU A 205 23.32 6.05 -11.28
CA LEU A 205 23.86 6.76 -12.44
C LEU A 205 25.12 7.56 -12.08
N ALA A 206 25.16 8.19 -10.90
CA ALA A 206 26.36 8.88 -10.41
C ALA A 206 27.55 7.91 -10.24
N ILE A 207 27.32 6.71 -9.70
CA ILE A 207 28.35 5.66 -9.58
C ILE A 207 28.78 5.17 -10.97
N CYS A 208 27.84 5.01 -11.90
CA CYS A 208 28.09 4.53 -13.26
C CYS A 208 28.80 5.54 -14.16
N VAL A 209 28.57 6.85 -14.01
CA VAL A 209 29.27 7.90 -14.77
C VAL A 209 30.72 8.05 -14.30
N GLY A 210 31.00 7.79 -13.02
CA GLY A 210 32.33 7.91 -12.44
C GLY A 210 33.25 6.70 -12.64
N THR A 211 32.76 5.56 -13.14
CA THR A 211 33.50 4.28 -13.09
C THR A 211 33.27 3.38 -14.31
N ALA A 212 34.25 2.55 -14.66
CA ALA A 212 34.11 1.55 -15.73
C ALA A 212 33.38 0.27 -15.28
N TYR A 213 33.06 0.14 -13.98
CA TYR A 213 32.54 -1.07 -13.35
C TYR A 213 31.06 -0.92 -12.94
N CYS A 214 30.26 -0.22 -13.76
CA CYS A 214 28.87 0.13 -13.46
C CYS A 214 28.00 -1.08 -13.06
N LEU A 215 28.07 -2.20 -13.82
CA LEU A 215 27.26 -3.38 -13.53
C LEU A 215 27.68 -4.08 -12.22
N GLU A 216 28.99 -4.20 -11.98
CA GLU A 216 29.51 -4.85 -10.76
C GLU A 216 29.15 -4.04 -9.50
N LEU A 217 29.32 -2.72 -9.56
CA LEU A 217 28.97 -1.83 -8.44
C LEU A 217 27.46 -1.76 -8.19
N MET A 218 26.64 -1.80 -9.24
CA MET A 218 25.18 -1.87 -9.12
C MET A 218 24.73 -3.17 -8.44
N LEU A 219 25.34 -4.31 -8.80
CA LEU A 219 25.03 -5.59 -8.16
C LEU A 219 25.48 -5.59 -6.69
N LEU A 220 26.64 -5.04 -6.38
CA LEU A 220 27.12 -4.88 -5.00
C LEU A 220 26.21 -3.99 -4.16
N TYR A 221 25.81 -2.83 -4.71
CA TYR A 221 24.85 -1.93 -4.09
C TYR A 221 23.53 -2.65 -3.81
N SER A 222 22.97 -3.33 -4.81
CA SER A 222 21.68 -4.01 -4.69
C SER A 222 21.73 -5.17 -3.69
N LEU A 223 22.85 -5.91 -3.64
CA LEU A 223 23.07 -6.93 -2.62
C LEU A 223 23.09 -6.31 -1.22
N ALA A 224 23.80 -5.18 -1.05
CA ALA A 224 23.85 -4.47 0.22
C ALA A 224 22.45 -4.01 0.65
N VAL A 225 21.63 -3.49 -0.28
CA VAL A 225 20.24 -3.11 -0.03
C VAL A 225 19.38 -4.32 0.36
N ILE A 226 19.50 -5.45 -0.36
CA ILE A 226 18.76 -6.69 -0.02
C ILE A 226 19.09 -7.15 1.40
N ILE A 227 20.38 -7.16 1.77
CA ILE A 227 20.82 -7.51 3.12
C ILE A 227 20.28 -6.51 4.14
N ALA A 228 20.34 -5.22 3.82
CA ALA A 228 19.84 -4.13 4.66
C ALA A 228 18.31 -4.12 4.83
N ILE A 229 17.55 -4.74 3.92
CA ILE A 229 16.11 -4.98 4.10
C ILE A 229 15.89 -6.24 4.93
N LEU A 230 16.58 -7.34 4.60
CA LEU A 230 16.37 -8.64 5.24
C LEU A 230 16.77 -8.64 6.72
N VAL A 231 17.92 -8.05 7.07
CA VAL A 231 18.44 -8.10 8.43
C VAL A 231 17.49 -7.39 9.42
N PRO A 232 17.07 -6.13 9.21
CA PRO A 232 16.09 -5.47 10.07
C PRO A 232 14.72 -6.16 10.06
N THR A 233 14.25 -6.66 8.90
CA THR A 233 13.00 -7.42 8.81
C THR A 233 12.99 -8.61 9.75
N LEU A 234 14.04 -9.44 9.69
CA LEU A 234 14.18 -10.63 10.53
C LEU A 234 14.44 -10.27 11.98
N LEU A 235 15.19 -9.20 12.25
CA LEU A 235 15.42 -8.71 13.60
C LEU A 235 14.12 -8.24 14.24
N LEU A 236 13.25 -7.53 13.51
CA LEU A 236 11.93 -7.10 13.99
C LEU A 236 11.04 -8.32 14.27
N ILE A 237 10.99 -9.29 13.36
CA ILE A 237 10.25 -10.55 13.58
C ILE A 237 10.75 -11.27 14.83
N ALA A 238 12.06 -11.46 14.96
CA ALA A 238 12.67 -12.11 16.11
C ALA A 238 12.41 -11.36 17.41
N GLY A 239 12.50 -10.03 17.38
CA GLY A 239 12.23 -9.15 18.51
C GLY A 239 10.76 -9.24 18.96
N TYR A 240 9.84 -9.24 18.01
CA TYR A 240 8.40 -9.37 18.27
C TYR A 240 8.05 -10.74 18.84
N GLU A 241 8.55 -11.83 18.26
CA GLU A 241 8.33 -13.19 18.78
C GLU A 241 8.91 -13.35 20.19
N ARG A 242 10.07 -12.75 20.46
CA ARG A 242 10.72 -12.84 21.77
C ARG A 242 10.08 -11.98 22.85
N HIS A 243 9.53 -10.81 22.50
CA HIS A 243 9.03 -9.82 23.45
C HIS A 243 7.56 -9.47 23.23
N ARG A 244 6.76 -10.42 22.74
CA ARG A 244 5.35 -10.19 22.36
C ARG A 244 4.53 -9.51 23.45
N GLU A 245 4.60 -10.01 24.68
CA GLU A 245 3.86 -9.45 25.82
C GLU A 245 4.27 -8.01 26.16
N THR A 246 5.54 -7.67 25.93
CA THR A 246 6.03 -6.30 26.16
C THR A 246 5.59 -5.38 25.04
N VAL A 247 5.69 -5.82 23.79
CA VAL A 247 5.28 -5.04 22.63
C VAL A 247 3.78 -4.74 22.68
N GLU A 248 2.93 -5.73 22.97
CA GLU A 248 1.47 -5.56 23.08
C GLU A 248 1.09 -4.52 24.15
N ARG A 249 1.88 -4.41 25.23
CA ARG A 249 1.69 -3.36 26.25
C ARG A 249 2.00 -1.95 25.74
N TYR A 250 2.97 -1.81 24.83
CA TYR A 250 3.40 -0.51 24.31
C TYR A 250 2.70 -0.09 23.01
N THR A 251 2.04 -1.01 22.29
CA THR A 251 1.27 -0.71 21.06
C THR A 251 0.34 0.51 21.19
N PRO A 252 -0.40 0.72 22.31
CA PRO A 252 -1.27 1.89 22.46
C PRO A 252 -0.52 3.23 22.49
N TYR A 253 0.77 3.23 22.86
CA TYR A 253 1.59 4.44 22.98
C TYR A 253 2.35 4.77 21.68
N LEU A 254 2.40 3.86 20.70
CA LEU A 254 3.13 4.10 19.44
C LEU A 254 2.64 5.35 18.69
N PRO A 255 1.32 5.61 18.51
CA PRO A 255 0.86 6.82 17.84
C PRO A 255 1.25 8.11 18.57
N LEU A 256 1.32 8.06 19.90
CA LEU A 256 1.75 9.20 20.70
C LEU A 256 3.24 9.49 20.47
N VAL A 257 4.08 8.45 20.50
CA VAL A 257 5.53 8.60 20.28
C VAL A 257 5.81 9.13 18.88
N THR A 258 5.17 8.60 17.84
CA THR A 258 5.33 9.10 16.47
C THR A 258 4.88 10.55 16.34
N ALA A 259 3.74 10.91 16.92
CA ALA A 259 3.27 12.29 16.92
C ALA A 259 4.27 13.25 17.61
N VAL A 260 4.81 12.87 18.77
CA VAL A 260 5.80 13.68 19.51
C VAL A 260 7.08 13.85 18.69
N VAL A 261 7.58 12.79 18.06
CA VAL A 261 8.78 12.85 17.21
C VAL A 261 8.53 13.77 16.00
N LEU A 262 7.39 13.64 15.32
CA LEU A 262 7.04 14.47 14.16
C LEU A 262 6.91 15.95 14.53
N VAL A 263 6.24 16.26 15.65
CA VAL A 263 6.14 17.64 16.15
C VAL A 263 7.53 18.18 16.50
N GLY A 264 8.37 17.39 17.16
CA GLY A 264 9.75 17.77 17.49
C GLY A 264 10.59 18.07 16.24
N MET A 265 10.54 17.21 15.23
CA MET A 265 11.20 17.43 13.94
C MET A 265 10.70 18.69 13.25
N GLY A 266 9.37 18.91 13.21
CA GLY A 266 8.78 20.11 12.62
C GLY A 266 9.22 21.40 13.32
N LEU A 267 9.26 21.41 14.66
CA LEU A 267 9.75 22.55 15.44
C LEU A 267 11.24 22.81 15.21
N ALA A 268 12.06 21.77 15.13
CA ALA A 268 13.48 21.89 14.86
C ALA A 268 13.76 22.42 13.43
N PHE A 269 12.93 22.03 12.45
CA PHE A 269 12.98 22.57 11.09
C PHE A 269 12.62 24.08 11.08
N ILE A 270 11.54 24.46 11.77
CA ILE A 270 11.15 25.87 11.92
C ILE A 270 12.23 26.68 12.66
N GLY A 271 12.90 26.07 13.63
CA GLY A 271 13.99 26.68 14.40
C GLY A 271 15.33 26.75 13.66
N GLY A 272 15.45 26.17 12.46
CA GLY A 272 16.69 26.15 11.67
C GLY A 272 17.81 25.31 12.28
N ILE A 273 17.46 24.23 12.99
CA ILE A 273 18.42 23.33 13.65
C ILE A 273 18.95 22.25 12.68
N PHE A 274 18.37 22.18 11.47
CA PHE A 274 18.75 21.24 10.40
C PHE A 274 19.16 21.98 9.13
#